data_AF-A0A7J9NBU6-F1
#
_entry.id   AF-A0A7J9NBU6-F1
#
_cell.length_a   1.000
_cell.length_b   1.000
_cell.length_c   1.000
_cell.angle_alpha   90.00
_cell.angle_beta   90.00
_cell.angle_gamma   90.00
#
_symmetry.space_group_name_H-M   'P 1'
#
loop_
_entity.id
_entity.type
_entity.pdbx_description
1 polymer ?
#
loop_
_entity_poly.entity_id
_entity_poly.type
_entity_poly.pdbx_seq_one_letter_code
_entity_poly.pdbx_strand_id
1 'polypeptide(L)'
;MPDGNLFQTGGFNDGERWVKVFSPCRTCDWNEIPNGLAVKRWYASNQILPDGRQIIVGGRGQFNYEFIPKNIIANKINLPFLSKTNDKGIENNIYPLFSLTLMETYSFLPTIELFCSIM
;
A
#
# COMPACT_ATOMS: atom_id res chain seq x y z
N MET A 1 11.44 -6.47 2.13
CA MET A 1 12.48 -6.55 1.09
C MET A 1 13.85 -6.31 1.74
N PRO A 2 14.63 -7.37 1.99
CA PRO A 2 15.95 -7.26 2.63
C PRO A 2 17.09 -6.95 1.66
N ASP A 3 16.79 -6.68 0.38
CA ASP A 3 17.75 -6.43 -0.71
C ASP A 3 18.19 -4.96 -0.83
N GLY A 4 17.66 -4.06 0.01
CA GLY A 4 18.03 -2.64 0.03
C GLY A 4 17.40 -1.81 -1.09
N ASN A 5 16.46 -2.37 -1.83
CA ASN A 5 15.73 -1.69 -2.90
C ASN A 5 14.69 -0.71 -2.32
N LEU A 6 14.58 0.48 -2.91
CA LEU A 6 13.54 1.46 -2.59
C LEU A 6 12.35 1.28 -3.53
N PHE A 7 11.15 1.23 -2.96
CA PHE A 7 9.90 1.10 -3.71
C PHE A 7 9.06 2.36 -3.52
N GLN A 8 8.81 3.06 -4.63
CA GLN A 8 7.83 4.12 -4.70
C GLN A 8 6.61 3.60 -5.45
N THR A 9 5.42 3.81 -4.87
CA THR A 9 4.18 3.28 -5.42
C THR A 9 3.15 4.39 -5.58
N GLY A 10 2.54 4.45 -6.75
CA GLY A 10 1.51 5.43 -7.05
C GLY A 10 2.09 6.82 -7.29
N GLY A 11 1.24 7.83 -7.13
CA GLY A 11 1.53 9.20 -7.51
C GLY A 11 0.28 9.93 -7.98
N PHE A 12 0.48 11.10 -8.60
CA PHE A 12 -0.58 11.91 -9.18
C PHE A 12 -0.63 11.74 -10.70
N ASN A 13 -1.81 11.88 -11.30
CA ASN A 13 -2.06 11.71 -12.73
C ASN A 13 -1.46 10.41 -13.29
N ASP A 14 -0.50 10.50 -14.21
CA ASP A 14 0.06 9.38 -14.94
C ASP A 14 0.76 8.37 -14.01
N GLY A 15 1.27 8.84 -12.85
CA GLY A 15 1.96 8.01 -11.87
C GLY A 15 1.03 7.22 -10.93
N GLU A 16 -0.28 7.43 -10.97
CA GLU A 16 -1.23 6.89 -9.98
C GLU A 16 -1.23 5.35 -9.86
N ARG A 17 -0.76 4.64 -10.90
CA ARG A 17 -0.67 3.16 -10.92
C ARG A 17 0.74 2.62 -11.10
N TRP A 18 1.75 3.47 -10.93
CA TRP A 18 3.12 3.10 -11.19
C TRP A 18 3.76 2.46 -9.97
N VAL A 19 4.70 1.55 -10.22
CA VAL A 19 5.65 1.08 -9.21
C VAL A 19 7.03 1.43 -9.73
N LYS A 20 7.77 2.24 -8.99
CA LYS A 20 9.16 2.57 -9.30
C LYS A 20 10.05 1.87 -8.29
N VAL A 21 11.04 1.15 -8.81
CA VAL A 21 11.99 0.39 -8.00
C VAL A 21 13.37 0.98 -8.22
N PHE A 22 14.02 1.40 -7.15
CA PHE A 22 15.38 1.89 -7.20
C PHE A 22 16.31 0.94 -6.46
N SER A 23 17.28 0.40 -7.21
CA SER A 23 18.37 -0.39 -6.67
C SER A 23 19.59 0.51 -6.50
N PRO A 24 20.04 0.78 -5.26
CA PRO A 24 21.14 1.72 -5.02
C PRO A 24 22.43 1.33 -5.75
N CYS A 25 22.87 2.18 -6.69
CA CYS A 25 24.19 2.10 -7.30
C CYS A 25 24.62 3.49 -7.81
N ARG A 26 25.91 3.69 -8.13
CA ARG A 26 26.46 5.02 -8.48
C ARG A 26 25.82 5.67 -9.71
N THR A 27 25.34 4.87 -10.66
CA THR A 27 24.83 5.32 -11.96
C THR A 27 23.47 4.71 -12.31
N CYS A 28 22.80 4.09 -11.34
CA CYS A 28 21.51 3.45 -11.55
C CYS A 28 20.40 4.50 -11.51
N ASP A 29 19.35 4.24 -12.27
CA ASP A 29 18.12 5.03 -12.25
C ASP A 29 16.96 4.15 -11.76
N TRP A 30 15.79 4.76 -11.60
CA TRP A 30 14.57 4.07 -11.27
C TRP A 30 14.14 3.13 -12.40
N ASN A 31 13.82 1.89 -12.03
CA ASN A 31 13.08 0.99 -12.89
C ASN A 31 11.58 1.27 -12.74
N GLU A 32 10.96 1.77 -13.79
CA GLU A 32 9.55 2.17 -13.79
C GLU A 32 8.66 1.07 -14.36
N ILE A 33 7.70 0.62 -13.55
CA ILE A 33 6.75 -0.43 -13.91
C ILE A 33 5.38 0.24 -14.07
N PRO A 34 4.98 0.60 -15.31
CA PRO A 34 3.66 1.16 -15.56
C PRO A 34 2.58 0.11 -15.27
N ASN A 35 1.45 0.56 -14.70
CA ASN A 35 0.34 -0.32 -14.30
C ASN A 35 0.75 -1.44 -13.31
N GLY A 36 1.80 -1.24 -12.52
CA GLY A 36 2.19 -2.16 -11.46
C GLY A 36 1.17 -2.28 -10.33
N LEU A 37 0.31 -1.27 -10.15
CA LEU A 37 -0.77 -1.25 -9.16
C LEU A 37 -2.14 -1.56 -9.79
N ALA A 38 -3.01 -2.24 -9.04
CA ALA A 38 -4.36 -2.57 -9.50
C ALA A 38 -5.30 -1.38 -9.53
N VAL A 39 -5.06 -0.41 -8.66
CA VAL A 39 -5.88 0.80 -8.53
C VAL A 39 -5.00 2.02 -8.35
N LYS A 40 -5.61 3.19 -8.49
CA LYS A 40 -4.97 4.49 -8.31
C LYS A 40 -4.54 4.64 -6.85
N ARG A 41 -3.26 4.86 -6.57
CA ARG A 41 -2.71 5.06 -5.23
C ARG A 41 -2.13 6.47 -5.13
N TRP A 42 -2.99 7.45 -4.89
CA TRP A 42 -2.57 8.79 -4.52
C TRP A 42 -2.79 8.96 -3.02
N TYR A 43 -1.75 9.32 -2.28
CA TYR A 43 -1.77 9.39 -0.81
C TYR A 43 -2.15 8.08 -0.09
N ALA A 44 -1.61 6.96 -0.58
CA ALA A 44 -1.72 5.65 0.08
C ALA A 44 -0.61 5.45 1.12
N SER A 45 -0.85 4.54 2.06
CA SER A 45 0.13 4.12 3.06
C SER A 45 0.80 2.82 2.67
N ASN A 46 2.10 2.70 2.96
CA ASN A 46 2.94 1.56 2.58
C ASN A 46 3.66 0.97 3.79
N GLN A 47 3.73 -0.36 3.90
CA GLN A 47 4.54 -1.03 4.92
C GLN A 47 5.15 -2.33 4.38
N ILE A 48 6.38 -2.60 4.80
CA ILE A 48 7.07 -3.86 4.49
C ILE A 48 6.63 -4.93 5.49
N LEU A 49 6.30 -6.11 4.98
CA LEU A 49 5.91 -7.29 5.74
C LEU A 49 7.14 -8.18 6.04
N PRO A 50 7.07 -9.04 7.08
CA PRO A 50 8.14 -9.97 7.43
C PRO A 50 8.55 -10.94 6.31
N ASP A 51 7.60 -11.30 5.44
CA ASP A 51 7.85 -12.14 4.26
C ASP A 51 8.53 -11.40 3.10
N GLY A 52 8.83 -10.12 3.30
CA GLY A 52 9.54 -9.27 2.36
C GLY A 52 8.64 -8.50 1.39
N ARG A 53 7.35 -8.79 1.32
CA ARG A 53 6.39 -8.05 0.47
C ARG A 53 6.07 -6.68 1.06
N GLN A 54 5.51 -5.80 0.25
CA GLN A 54 4.97 -4.52 0.68
C GLN A 54 3.44 -4.57 0.61
N ILE A 55 2.78 -4.14 1.67
CA ILE A 55 1.33 -3.86 1.65
C ILE A 55 1.11 -2.37 1.38
N ILE A 56 0.16 -2.10 0.49
CA ILE A 56 -0.26 -0.75 0.09
C ILE A 56 -1.72 -0.61 0.47
N VAL A 57 -2.03 0.31 1.36
CA VAL A 57 -3.38 0.47 1.93
C VAL A 57 -3.94 1.84 1.57
N GLY A 58 -5.20 1.85 1.11
CA GLY A 58 -5.93 3.09 0.89
C GLY A 58 -5.43 3.91 -0.28
N GLY A 59 -5.46 5.23 -0.13
CA GLY A 59 -5.31 6.21 -1.20
C GLY A 59 -6.65 6.88 -1.51
N ARG A 60 -6.60 8.07 -2.10
CA ARG A 60 -7.78 8.92 -2.35
C ARG A 60 -8.87 8.12 -3.08
N GLY A 61 -10.01 7.93 -2.40
CA GLY A 61 -11.15 7.16 -2.91
C GLY A 61 -10.93 5.65 -3.05
N GLN A 62 -9.89 5.09 -2.43
CA GLN A 62 -9.60 3.65 -2.41
C GLN A 62 -9.84 3.05 -1.03
N PHE A 63 -10.82 2.16 -0.93
CA PHE A 63 -11.18 1.47 0.31
C PHE A 63 -10.72 0.00 0.26
N ASN A 64 -9.44 -0.20 -0.08
CA ASN A 64 -8.86 -1.52 -0.31
C ASN A 64 -7.35 -1.49 -0.09
N TYR A 65 -6.74 -2.67 0.05
CA TYR A 65 -5.28 -2.84 0.05
C TYR A 65 -4.83 -3.79 -1.06
N GLU A 66 -3.57 -3.73 -1.44
CA GLU A 66 -2.92 -4.69 -2.33
C GLU A 66 -1.47 -4.96 -1.92
N PHE A 67 -0.86 -6.00 -2.47
CA PHE A 67 0.53 -6.37 -2.20
C PHE A 67 1.43 -6.18 -3.43
N ILE A 68 2.67 -5.80 -3.17
CA ILE A 68 3.76 -5.78 -4.15
C ILE A 68 4.93 -6.63 -3.61
N PRO A 69 5.53 -7.53 -4.42
CA PRO A 69 5.10 -7.96 -5.77
C PRO A 69 3.79 -8.77 -5.74
N LYS A 70 3.08 -8.84 -6.89
CA LYS A 70 1.79 -9.53 -7.00
C LYS A 70 1.98 -11.04 -7.16
N ASN A 71 1.28 -11.83 -6.35
CA ASN A 71 1.36 -13.30 -6.32
C ASN A 71 0.16 -14.01 -7.00
N ILE A 72 -0.49 -13.38 -7.98
CA ILE A 72 -1.53 -13.95 -8.87
C ILE A 72 -2.97 -13.92 -8.27
N ILE A 73 -3.94 -13.57 -9.13
CA ILE A 73 -5.42 -13.61 -9.01
C ILE A 73 -6.12 -12.48 -8.24
N ALA A 74 -5.71 -12.13 -7.02
CA ALA A 74 -6.39 -11.06 -6.26
C ALA A 74 -5.66 -9.72 -6.43
N ASN A 75 -6.20 -8.83 -7.27
CA ASN A 75 -5.61 -7.54 -7.56
C ASN A 75 -5.67 -6.54 -6.39
N LYS A 76 -6.63 -6.72 -5.48
CA LYS A 76 -6.87 -5.89 -4.28
C LYS A 76 -7.84 -6.61 -3.34
N ILE A 77 -7.79 -6.27 -2.06
CA ILE A 77 -8.71 -6.78 -1.03
C ILE A 77 -9.44 -5.58 -0.41
N ASN A 78 -10.77 -5.64 -0.39
CA ASN A 78 -11.59 -4.54 0.10
C ASN A 78 -11.54 -4.41 1.63
N LEU A 79 -11.58 -3.17 2.10
CA LEU A 79 -11.65 -2.79 3.51
C LEU A 79 -12.91 -1.94 3.72
N PRO A 80 -14.09 -2.57 3.90
CA PRO A 80 -15.36 -1.85 3.99
C PRO A 80 -15.45 -0.82 5.11
N PHE A 81 -14.63 -0.92 6.15
CA PHE A 81 -14.62 0.09 7.22
C PHE A 81 -13.98 1.40 6.79
N LEU A 82 -13.00 1.39 5.87
CA LEU A 82 -12.39 2.63 5.37
C LEU A 82 -13.41 3.50 4.63
N SER A 83 -14.41 2.90 3.98
CA SER A 83 -15.49 3.68 3.37
C SER A 83 -16.45 4.27 4.40
N LYS A 84 -16.57 3.67 5.59
CA LYS A 84 -17.43 4.18 6.66
C LYS A 84 -16.81 5.37 7.38
N THR A 85 -15.49 5.52 7.33
CA THR A 85 -14.73 6.63 7.93
C THR A 85 -14.40 7.72 6.92
N ASN A 86 -15.02 7.71 5.73
CA ASN A 86 -14.82 8.72 4.69
C ASN A 86 -16.05 9.60 4.57
N ASP A 87 -15.94 10.83 5.03
CA ASP A 87 -16.98 11.84 4.89
C ASP A 87 -16.97 12.43 3.48
N LYS A 88 -18.15 12.47 2.87
CA LYS A 88 -18.32 12.87 1.47
C LYS A 88 -17.79 14.29 1.25
N GLY A 89 -16.72 14.40 0.46
CA GLY A 89 -16.12 15.68 0.07
C GLY A 89 -15.11 16.26 1.06
N ILE A 90 -14.83 15.57 2.18
CA ILE A 90 -13.94 16.07 3.24
C ILE A 90 -12.54 15.43 3.17
N GLU A 91 -12.43 14.23 2.59
CA GLU A 91 -11.15 13.51 2.42
C GLU A 91 -10.40 13.20 3.73
N ASN A 92 -11.15 12.87 4.78
CA ASN A 92 -10.62 12.62 6.11
C ASN A 92 -10.00 11.23 6.34
N ASN A 93 -9.97 10.35 5.32
CA ASN A 93 -9.40 8.99 5.45
C ASN A 93 -8.06 8.80 4.70
N ILE A 94 -7.44 9.90 4.26
CA ILE A 94 -6.15 9.86 3.58
C ILE A 94 -5.04 9.46 4.58
N TYR A 95 -4.06 8.67 4.13
CA TYR A 95 -2.96 8.14 4.96
C TYR A 95 -3.42 7.31 6.17
N PRO A 96 -4.13 6.20 5.93
CA PRO A 96 -4.48 5.32 7.03
C PRO A 96 -3.20 4.82 7.73
N LEU A 97 -3.03 5.16 9.01
CA LEU A 97 -1.97 4.61 9.84
C LEU A 97 -2.37 3.18 10.22
N PHE A 98 -1.43 2.25 10.11
CA PHE A 98 -1.66 0.89 10.55
C PHE A 98 -0.48 0.37 11.34
N SER A 99 -0.79 -0.41 12.36
CA SER A 99 0.19 -1.17 13.13
C SER A 99 -0.04 -2.64 12.85
N LEU A 100 1.05 -3.38 12.64
CA LEU A 100 0.99 -4.83 12.54
C LEU A 100 1.37 -5.40 13.90
N THR A 101 0.38 -5.88 14.64
CA THR A 101 0.60 -6.66 15.86
C THR A 101 0.80 -8.13 15.49
N LEU A 102 1.90 -8.71 15.98
CA LEU A 102 2.10 -10.16 15.90
C LEU A 102 1.14 -10.81 16.91
N MET A 103 0.10 -11.49 16.44
CA MET A 103 -0.62 -12.44 17.30
C MET A 103 0.19 -13.73 17.38
N GLU A 104 0.91 -13.93 18.48
CA GLU A 104 1.35 -15.26 18.90
C GLU A 104 0.10 -16.06 19.32
N THR A 105 -0.61 -16.66 18.36
CA THR A 105 -1.32 -17.95 18.50
C THR A 105 -2.14 -18.25 17.24
N TYR A 106 -1.73 -19.30 16.53
CA TYR A 106 -2.51 -20.06 15.54
C TYR A 106 -3.29 -19.27 14.47
N SER A 107 -2.62 -18.43 13.69
CA SER A 107 -2.93 -18.24 12.26
C SER A 107 -1.94 -17.24 11.65
N PHE A 108 -1.27 -17.65 10.57
CA PHE A 108 -0.24 -16.89 9.83
C PHE A 108 -0.82 -15.71 9.02
N LEU A 109 -1.79 -14.98 9.56
CA LEU A 109 -2.30 -13.76 8.95
C LEU A 109 -1.90 -12.58 9.84
N PRO A 110 -1.04 -11.66 9.36
CA PRO A 110 -0.79 -10.43 10.09
C PRO A 110 -2.13 -9.68 10.24
N THR A 111 -2.58 -9.48 11.47
CA THR A 111 -3.75 -8.65 11.74
C THR A 111 -3.35 -7.20 11.49
N ILE A 112 -3.94 -6.61 10.45
CA ILE A 112 -3.75 -5.18 10.15
C ILE A 112 -4.72 -4.42 11.04
N GLU A 113 -4.22 -3.85 12.14
CA GLU A 113 -5.00 -2.88 12.91
C GLU A 113 -4.82 -1.50 12.29
N LEU A 114 -5.88 -1.05 11.62
CA LEU A 114 -5.96 0.25 10.96
C LEU A 114 -6.56 1.28 11.91
N PHE A 115 -5.71 2.16 12.44
CA PHE A 115 -6.14 3.33 13.19
C PHE A 115 -6.38 4.48 12.20
N CYS A 116 -7.65 4.68 11.84
CA CYS A 116 -8.05 5.91 11.16
C CYS A 116 -8.10 7.00 12.22
N SER A 117 -7.09 7.88 12.29
CA SER A 117 -7.16 9.05 13.15
C SER A 117 -8.21 9.99 12.57
N ILE A 118 -9.41 9.99 13.16
CA ILE A 118 -10.39 11.05 12.92
C ILE A 118 -9.81 12.27 13.65
N MET A 119 -9.21 13.19 12.89
CA MET A 119 -8.90 14.54 13.39
C MET A 119 -10.09 15.45 13.08
#